data_AF-A0A9W9EQI2-F1
#
_entry.id   AF-A0A9W9EQI2-F1
#
_cell.length_a   1.000
_cell.length_b   1.000
_cell.length_c   1.000
_cell.angle_alpha   90.00
_cell.angle_beta   90.00
_cell.angle_gamma   90.00
#
_symmetry.space_group_name_H-M   'P 1'
#
loop_
_entity.id
_entity.type
_entity.pdbx_description
1 polymer ?
#
loop_
_entity_poly.entity_id
_entity_poly.type
_entity_poly.pdbx_seq_one_letter_code
_entity_poly.pdbx_strand_id
1 'polypeptide(L)'
;MGGSALVAIFLAFNSLDINRPISSLSNSNLSIMIIAKGALTTSQENITVKRTLSFEEASARLSDYDLIILGSRSRNILPYVQPENAQLRASRIHRTVRKSSDTDH
;
A
#
# COMPACT_ATOMS: atom_id res chain seq x y z
N MET A 1 16.30 -11.86 -6.74
CA MET A 1 16.00 -10.75 -5.80
C MET A 1 14.60 -10.99 -5.27
N GLY A 2 14.45 -11.10 -3.94
CA GLY A 2 13.11 -11.14 -3.33
C GLY A 2 12.55 -9.72 -3.28
N GLY A 3 11.27 -9.55 -3.56
CA GLY A 3 10.62 -8.24 -3.48
C GLY A 3 10.10 -7.94 -2.07
N SER A 4 9.41 -6.82 -1.89
CA SER A 4 8.82 -6.44 -0.61
C SER A 4 7.39 -5.91 -0.76
N ALA A 5 6.54 -6.27 0.21
CA ALA A 5 5.15 -5.88 0.28
C ALA A 5 4.88 -5.14 1.59
N LEU A 6 4.20 -4.01 1.48
CA LEU A 6 3.79 -3.18 2.61
C LEU A 6 2.30 -3.38 2.88
N VAL A 7 1.93 -3.80 4.09
CA VAL A 7 0.54 -4.04 4.48
C VAL A 7 0.11 -3.02 5.52
N ALA A 8 -0.81 -2.13 5.14
CA ALA A 8 -1.35 -1.11 6.04
C ALA A 8 -2.58 -1.63 6.79
N ILE A 9 -2.52 -1.60 8.12
CA ILE A 9 -3.56 -2.05 9.02
C ILE A 9 -4.10 -0.87 9.82
N PHE A 10 -5.42 -0.79 9.89
CA PHE A 10 -6.14 0.23 10.66
C PHE A 10 -6.91 -0.43 11.80
N LEU A 11 -7.35 0.38 12.78
CA LEU A 11 -8.15 -0.12 13.90
C LEU A 11 -9.43 -0.80 13.41
N ALA A 12 -9.82 -1.87 14.10
CA ALA A 12 -11.00 -2.67 13.76
C ALA A 12 -11.01 -3.17 12.30
N PHE A 13 -9.82 -3.48 11.75
CA PHE A 13 -9.72 -4.15 10.46
C PHE A 13 -10.38 -5.54 10.50
N ASN A 14 -10.89 -5.97 9.35
CA ASN A 14 -11.34 -7.35 9.18
C ASN A 14 -10.11 -8.21 8.84
N SER A 15 -9.83 -9.23 9.64
CA SER A 15 -8.65 -10.08 9.45
C SER A 15 -8.68 -10.87 8.14
N LEU A 16 -9.86 -11.16 7.58
CA LEU A 16 -9.99 -11.85 6.28
C LEU A 16 -9.54 -10.98 5.10
N ASP A 17 -9.64 -9.66 5.21
CA ASP A 17 -9.15 -8.71 4.18
C ASP A 17 -7.63 -8.77 4.04
N ILE A 18 -6.93 -9.22 5.09
CA ILE A 18 -5.46 -9.26 5.15
C ILE A 18 -4.93 -10.68 4.99
N ASN A 19 -5.54 -11.65 5.69
CA ASN A 19 -5.05 -13.03 5.71
C ASN A 19 -5.08 -13.66 4.32
N ARG A 20 -6.09 -13.36 3.50
CA ARG A 20 -6.18 -13.91 2.14
C ARG A 20 -5.03 -13.41 1.24
N PRO A 21 -4.81 -12.10 1.06
CA PRO A 21 -3.63 -11.61 0.34
C PRO A 21 -2.31 -12.11 0.92
N ILE A 22 -2.11 -12.08 2.24
CA ILE A 22 -0.87 -12.54 2.87
C ILE A 22 -0.62 -14.02 2.58
N SER A 23 -1.64 -14.88 2.69
CA SER A 23 -1.51 -16.31 2.40
C SER A 23 -1.21 -16.60 0.92
N SER A 24 -1.67 -15.74 0.01
CA SER A 24 -1.30 -15.87 -1.41
C SER A 24 0.16 -15.45 -1.65
N LEU A 25 0.68 -14.53 -0.84
CA LEU A 25 2.04 -14.01 -0.94
C LEU A 25 3.04 -14.83 -0.13
N SER A 26 2.61 -15.69 0.80
CA SER A 26 3.52 -16.54 1.57
C SER A 26 4.26 -17.57 0.71
N ASN A 27 3.75 -17.88 -0.48
CA ASN A 27 4.42 -18.73 -1.48
C ASN A 27 5.33 -17.93 -2.43
N SER A 28 5.42 -16.62 -2.23
CA SER A 28 6.31 -15.75 -3.01
C SER A 28 7.56 -15.40 -2.21
N ASN A 29 8.65 -15.07 -2.90
CA ASN A 29 9.88 -14.56 -2.27
C ASN A 29 9.74 -13.10 -1.81
N LEU A 30 8.55 -12.68 -1.37
CA LEU A 30 8.26 -11.32 -0.92
C LEU A 30 8.39 -11.21 0.60
N SER A 31 9.15 -10.21 1.06
CA SER A 31 9.17 -9.82 2.47
C SER A 31 7.95 -8.96 2.81
N ILE A 32 7.18 -9.35 3.82
CA ILE A 32 5.94 -8.65 4.21
C ILE A 32 6.21 -7.75 5.42
N MET A 33 5.98 -6.45 5.25
CA MET A 33 6.13 -5.43 6.28
C MET A 33 4.77 -4.89 6.69
N ILE A 34 4.44 -4.93 7.98
CA ILE A 34 3.16 -4.46 8.50
C ILE A 34 3.30 -3.05 9.06
N ILE A 35 2.44 -2.13 8.63
CA ILE A 35 2.35 -0.78 9.18
C ILE A 35 1.01 -0.57 9.87
N ALA A 36 1.05 0.08 11.02
CA ALA A 36 -0.12 0.39 11.82
C ALA A 36 0.14 1.62 12.71
N LYS A 37 -0.94 2.22 13.21
CA LYS A 37 -0.85 3.40 14.09
C LYS A 37 -0.19 3.03 15.42
N GLY A 38 -0.67 1.95 16.05
CA GLY A 38 -0.13 1.40 17.30
C GLY A 38 0.93 0.32 17.04
N ALA A 39 1.74 0.02 18.06
CA ALA A 39 2.67 -1.11 18.02
C ALA A 39 1.93 -2.46 17.94
N LEU A 40 0.73 -2.51 18.53
CA LEU A 40 -0.22 -3.61 18.43
C LEU A 40 -1.53 -3.07 17.87
N THR A 41 -2.19 -3.85 17.02
CA THR A 41 -3.52 -3.52 16.48
C THR A 41 -4.39 -4.76 16.48
N THR A 42 -5.57 -4.66 17.06
CA THR A 42 -6.54 -5.76 17.18
C THR A 42 -7.64 -5.63 16.12
N SER A 43 -7.92 -6.74 15.45
CA SER A 43 -8.99 -6.91 14.45
C SER A 43 -10.37 -7.06 15.08
N GLN A 44 -11.41 -7.04 14.24
CA GLN A 44 -12.79 -7.36 14.64
C GLN A 44 -12.91 -8.79 15.19
N GLU A 45 -12.11 -9.72 14.66
CA GLU A 45 -12.09 -11.13 15.08
C GLU A 45 -11.17 -11.36 16.30
N ASN A 46 -10.80 -10.29 17.02
CA ASN A 46 -9.96 -10.33 18.22
C ASN A 46 -8.53 -10.88 17.99
N ILE A 47 -8.06 -10.90 16.74
CA ILE A 47 -6.67 -11.23 16.38
C ILE A 47 -5.81 -9.97 16.54
N THR A 48 -4.73 -10.07 17.31
CA THR A 48 -3.77 -8.97 17.51
C THR A 48 -2.57 -9.13 16.60
N VAL A 49 -2.26 -8.09 15.84
CA VAL A 49 -1.11 -8.03 14.94
C VAL A 49 -0.10 -7.02 15.45
N LYS A 50 1.18 -7.40 15.40
CA LYS A 50 2.29 -6.53 15.75
C LYS A 50 2.76 -5.77 14.51
N ARG A 51 2.97 -4.47 14.69
CA ARG A 51 3.54 -3.60 13.67
C ARG A 51 5.01 -3.93 13.42
N THR A 52 5.42 -3.95 12.15
CA THR A 52 6.82 -4.04 11.74
C THR A 52 7.47 -2.67 11.61
N LEU A 53 6.77 -1.70 10.98
CA LEU A 53 7.26 -0.34 10.75
C LEU A 53 6.19 0.70 11.11
N SER A 54 6.62 1.86 11.60
CA SER A 54 5.73 3.01 11.74
C SER A 54 5.30 3.57 10.37
N PHE A 55 4.20 4.34 10.35
CA PHE A 55 3.78 5.03 9.13
C PHE A 55 4.83 6.01 8.63
N GLU A 56 5.58 6.66 9.53
CA GLU A 56 6.64 7.62 9.18
C GLU A 56 7.84 6.94 8.51
N GLU A 57 8.30 5.81 9.06
CA GLU A 57 9.39 5.04 8.45
C GLU A 57 8.99 4.47 7.08
N ALA A 58 7.74 4.02 6.96
CA ALA A 58 7.25 3.46 5.71
C ALA A 58 6.99 4.53 4.64
N SER A 59 6.51 5.72 5.01
CA SER A 59 6.27 6.82 4.08
C SER A 59 7.55 7.31 3.42
N ALA A 60 8.66 7.36 4.18
CA ALA A 60 9.98 7.70 3.68
C ALA A 60 10.54 6.72 2.64
N ARG A 61 9.99 5.49 2.58
CA ARG A 61 10.51 4.37 1.79
C ARG A 61 9.48 3.77 0.84
N LEU A 62 8.41 4.50 0.51
CA LEU A 62 7.31 3.97 -0.33
C LEU A 62 7.78 3.47 -1.70
N SER A 63 8.85 4.04 -2.26
CA SER A 63 9.45 3.60 -3.52
C SER A 63 10.20 2.28 -3.43
N ASP A 64 10.54 1.82 -2.22
CA ASP A 64 11.31 0.58 -2.00
C ASP A 64 10.41 -0.66 -2.03
N TYR A 65 9.09 -0.49 -1.95
CA TYR A 65 8.11 -1.58 -1.90
C TYR A 65 7.52 -1.88 -3.28
N ASP A 66 7.51 -3.15 -3.65
CA ASP A 66 6.93 -3.63 -4.91
C ASP A 66 5.40 -3.67 -4.88
N LEU A 67 4.83 -3.82 -3.68
CA LEU A 67 3.39 -3.95 -3.47
C LEU A 67 2.93 -3.22 -2.22
N ILE A 68 1.77 -2.56 -2.29
CA ILE A 68 1.09 -1.97 -1.13
C ILE A 68 -0.30 -2.59 -1.02
N ILE A 69 -0.63 -3.14 0.15
CA ILE A 69 -1.90 -3.77 0.47
C ILE A 69 -2.58 -2.97 1.58
N LEU A 70 -3.85 -2.66 1.39
CA LEU A 70 -4.64 -1.90 2.35
C LEU A 70 -5.63 -2.84 3.04
N GLY A 71 -5.39 -3.10 4.32
CA GLY A 71 -6.17 -4.03 5.13
C GLY A 71 -7.51 -3.49 5.62
N SER A 72 -8.05 -2.43 5.02
CA SER A 72 -9.40 -1.97 5.37
C SER A 72 -10.10 -1.33 4.17
N ARG A 73 -11.43 -1.46 4.16
CA ARG A 73 -12.33 -0.66 3.31
C ARG A 73 -12.46 0.80 3.75
N SER A 74 -11.64 1.29 4.69
CA SER A 74 -11.83 2.66 5.17
C SER A 74 -11.61 3.61 3.99
N ARG A 75 -12.67 4.37 3.67
CA ARG A 75 -12.64 5.51 2.74
C ARG A 75 -11.71 6.64 3.23
N ASN A 76 -10.98 6.41 4.34
CA ASN A 76 -10.09 7.31 5.07
C ASN A 76 -8.61 6.91 4.95
N ILE A 77 -8.18 6.42 3.78
CA ILE A 77 -6.75 6.40 3.41
C ILE A 77 -6.22 7.80 3.04
N LEU A 78 -7.13 8.74 2.72
CA LEU A 78 -6.80 10.10 2.29
C LEU A 78 -6.01 10.97 3.28
N PRO A 79 -6.18 10.91 4.62
CA PRO A 79 -5.35 11.71 5.52
C PRO A 79 -3.92 11.16 5.67
N TYR A 80 -3.64 9.93 5.24
CA TYR A 80 -2.30 9.32 5.29
C TYR A 80 -1.60 9.30 3.93
N VAL A 81 -2.36 9.49 2.84
CA VAL A 81 -1.88 9.77 1.50
C VAL A 81 -2.09 11.26 1.26
N GLN A 82 -1.22 12.09 1.82
CA GLN A 82 -1.27 13.53 1.60
C GLN A 82 -1.37 13.83 0.09
N PRO A 83 -2.39 14.58 -0.36
CA PRO A 83 -2.66 14.83 -1.78
C PRO A 83 -1.57 15.64 -2.47
N GLU A 84 -0.69 16.32 -1.73
CA GLU A 84 0.44 17.08 -2.30
C GLU A 84 1.39 16.21 -3.15
N ASN A 85 1.48 14.89 -2.89
CA ASN A 85 2.29 13.97 -3.69
C ASN A 85 1.49 13.19 -4.75
N ALA A 86 0.16 13.11 -4.62
CA ALA A 86 -0.70 12.41 -5.58
C ALA A 86 -0.93 13.24 -6.86
N GLN A 87 -1.04 14.57 -6.73
CA GLN A 87 -1.24 15.47 -7.89
C GLN A 87 0.01 15.64 -8.75
N LEU A 88 1.21 15.47 -8.20
CA LEU A 88 2.48 15.57 -8.94
C LEU A 88 2.80 14.32 -9.78
N ARG A 89 2.15 13.17 -9.52
CA ARG A 89 2.35 11.94 -10.31
C ARG A 89 1.25 11.68 -11.34
N ALA A 90 0.00 12.09 -11.07
CA ALA A 90 -1.09 12.00 -12.04
C ALA A 90 -0.90 12.92 -13.27
N SER A 91 -0.14 14.01 -13.11
CA SER A 91 0.18 14.97 -14.17
C SER A 91 1.35 14.52 -15.07
N ARG A 92 2.13 13.51 -14.66
CA ARG A 92 3.26 13.00 -15.47
C ARG A 92 2.89 11.82 -16.38
N ILE A 93 1.74 11.18 -16.15
CA ILE A 93 1.26 10.06 -16.99
C ILE A 93 0.38 10.55 -18.16
N HIS A 94 -0.18 11.77 -18.09
CA HIS A 94 -0.99 12.33 -19.17
C HIS A 94 -0.21 13.01 -20.31
N ARG A 95 1.13 13.03 -20.26
CA ARG A 95 1.96 13.65 -21.31
C ARG A 95 2.92 12.67 -21.99
N THR A 96 2.48 11.44 -22.28
CA THR A 96 3.21 10.55 -23.21
C THR A 96 2.29 9.68 -24.09
N VAL A 97 1.06 10.13 -24.38
CA VAL A 97 0.20 9.46 -25.37
C VAL A 97 -0.50 10.47 -26.28
N ARG A 98 0.26 11.42 -26.86
CA ARG A 98 -0.17 12.18 -28.06
C ARG A 98 1.05 12.74 -28.79
N LYS A 99 1.75 11.88 -29.55
CA LYS A 99 2.41 12.27 -30.81
C LYS A 99 2.92 11.02 -31.53
N SER A 100 2.02 10.39 -32.28
CA SER A 100 2.35 9.54 -33.44
C SER A 100 1.05 9.22 -34.16
N SER A 101 0.61 10.17 -34.98
CA SER A 101 -0.32 9.91 -36.09
C SER A 101 0.05 10.91 -37.16
N ASP A 102 0.50 10.35 -38.26
CA ASP A 102 1.21 10.99 -39.36
C ASP A 102 0.42 12.09 -40.07
N THR A 103 1.19 13.10 -40.47
CA THR A 103 1.03 13.82 -41.72
C THR A 103 0.83 12.84 -42.88
N ASP A 104 -0.31 12.92 -43.56
CA ASP A 104 -0.41 12.78 -45.02
C ASP A 104 -1.83 13.11 -45.48
N HIS A 105 -1.99 14.28 -46.11
CA HIS A 105 -2.86 14.55 -47.27
C HIS A 105 -2.48 15.88 -47.89
#